data_AF-A0AAV1B2G9-F1
#
_entry.id   AF-A0AAV1B2G9-F1
#
_cell.length_a   1.000
_cell.length_b   1.000
_cell.length_c   1.000
_cell.angle_alpha   90.00
_cell.angle_beta   90.00
_cell.angle_gamma   90.00
#
_symmetry.space_group_name_H-M   'P 1'
#
loop_
_entity.id
_entity.type
_entity.pdbx_description
1 polymer ?
#
loop_
_entity_poly.entity_id
_entity_poly.type
_entity_poly.pdbx_seq_one_letter_code
_entity_poly.pdbx_strand_id
1 'polypeptide(L)'
;MDSNSNSNSKNAGSSLDALMSSFNSRILELQEFVIARSMYPASSIPDLSDVDAAVSAMELQVQTLKDNLRNEMEAIPKAKKFIDALLQQQKKLQNMSLYVPSQTADRMTLSNSETSRALFPEFSGLDSGSFEALKLDAEPPALPKEKKGRGPPPTWYVTGSELDSLSSYMRGRLTLEKVNAAITDMASYAEANTQLIAAPKKKLAENLWEKALEIRDIATMEGIKGKHFFLEADIKGPALKLDNTGKAILTVLRHLGRFNETRVGHHRVFILHKPH
;
A
#
# COMPACT_ATOMS: atom_id res chain seq x y z
N MET A 1 98.56 10.62 12.18
CA MET A 1 97.91 9.35 11.79
C MET A 1 96.42 9.39 12.15
N ASP A 2 95.75 10.54 12.00
CA ASP A 2 94.57 10.84 12.84
C ASP A 2 93.24 10.86 12.07
N SER A 3 93.27 10.57 10.76
CA SER A 3 92.08 10.60 9.92
C SER A 3 91.23 9.32 9.97
N ASN A 4 91.77 8.21 10.48
CA ASN A 4 91.10 6.90 10.45
C ASN A 4 90.26 6.57 11.70
N SER A 5 90.46 7.29 12.80
CA SER A 5 89.68 7.12 14.05
C SER A 5 88.32 7.84 13.98
N ASN A 6 88.29 8.99 13.32
CA ASN A 6 87.08 9.84 13.23
C ASN A 6 86.05 9.37 12.19
N SER A 7 86.45 8.53 11.23
CA SER A 7 85.54 7.87 10.27
C SER A 7 84.83 6.67 10.91
N ASN A 8 85.54 5.89 11.73
CA ASN A 8 84.99 4.72 12.42
C ASN A 8 83.98 5.10 13.51
N SER A 9 84.22 6.18 14.26
CA SER A 9 83.27 6.68 15.26
C SER A 9 81.98 7.20 14.62
N LYS A 10 82.08 7.89 13.48
CA LYS A 10 80.92 8.37 12.71
C LYS A 10 80.11 7.23 12.08
N ASN A 11 80.78 6.20 11.56
CA ASN A 11 80.11 5.00 11.02
C ASN A 11 79.44 4.17 12.11
N ALA A 12 80.03 4.08 13.30
CA ALA A 12 79.39 3.43 14.45
C ALA A 12 78.16 4.23 14.93
N GLY A 13 78.24 5.56 14.93
CA GLY A 13 77.11 6.44 15.24
C GLY A 13 75.96 6.29 14.23
N SER A 14 76.25 6.30 12.94
CA SER A 14 75.21 6.10 11.91
C SER A 14 74.60 4.70 11.93
N SER A 15 75.39 3.67 12.28
CA SER A 15 74.89 2.31 12.48
C SER A 15 73.96 2.20 13.69
N LEU A 16 74.24 2.93 14.78
CA LEU A 16 73.39 2.98 15.96
C LEU A 16 72.09 3.73 15.67
N ASP A 17 72.16 4.86 14.96
CA ASP A 17 70.98 5.65 14.56
C ASP A 17 70.07 4.86 13.59
N ALA A 18 70.65 4.08 12.67
CA ALA A 18 69.90 3.19 11.80
C ALA A 18 69.18 2.08 12.58
N LEU A 19 69.85 1.51 13.59
CA LEU A 19 69.27 0.49 14.46
C LEU A 19 68.16 1.09 15.35
N MET A 20 68.36 2.28 15.90
CA MET A 20 67.33 3.00 16.64
C MET A 20 66.13 3.36 15.76
N SER A 21 66.36 3.79 14.53
CA SER A 21 65.29 4.09 13.58
C SER A 21 64.50 2.83 13.21
N SER A 22 65.18 1.71 12.96
CA SER A 22 64.54 0.42 12.71
C SER A 22 63.73 -0.07 13.91
N PHE A 23 64.27 0.07 15.12
CA PHE A 23 63.59 -0.29 16.36
C PHE A 23 62.35 0.57 16.61
N ASN A 24 62.47 1.89 16.42
CA ASN A 24 61.35 2.82 16.54
C ASN A 24 60.27 2.54 15.47
N SER A 25 60.67 2.23 14.24
CA SER A 25 59.73 1.80 13.20
C SER A 25 58.99 0.54 13.61
N ARG A 26 59.69 -0.43 14.22
CA ARG A 26 59.07 -1.67 14.70
C ARG A 26 58.14 -1.44 15.88
N ILE A 27 58.46 -0.49 16.77
CA ILE A 27 57.57 -0.06 17.85
C ILE A 27 56.30 0.57 17.28
N LEU A 28 56.42 1.46 16.29
CA LEU A 28 55.27 2.09 15.64
C LEU A 28 54.37 1.04 14.96
N GLU A 29 54.95 0.12 14.21
CA GLU A 29 54.19 -1.00 13.63
C GLU A 29 53.46 -1.81 14.71
N LEU A 30 54.15 -2.12 15.82
CA LEU A 30 53.55 -2.88 16.91
C LEU A 30 52.41 -2.10 17.59
N GLN A 31 52.56 -0.80 17.75
CA GLN A 31 51.50 0.09 18.26
C GLN A 31 50.30 0.11 17.33
N GLU A 32 50.51 0.22 16.01
CA GLU A 32 49.44 0.13 15.01
C GLU A 32 48.72 -1.22 15.07
N PHE A 33 49.44 -2.34 15.19
CA PHE A 33 48.83 -3.67 15.35
C PHE A 33 48.03 -3.80 16.65
N VAL A 34 48.51 -3.22 17.75
CA VAL A 34 47.80 -3.23 19.03
C VAL A 34 46.53 -2.38 18.95
N ILE A 35 46.58 -1.21 18.29
CA ILE A 35 45.41 -0.37 18.05
C ILE A 35 44.40 -1.10 17.16
N ALA A 36 44.84 -1.72 16.06
CA ALA A 36 43.97 -2.50 15.18
C ALA A 36 43.30 -3.67 15.92
N ARG A 37 44.06 -4.39 16.76
CA ARG A 37 43.52 -5.46 17.62
C ARG A 37 42.58 -4.93 18.71
N SER A 38 42.82 -3.72 19.22
CA SER A 38 41.98 -3.05 20.22
C SER A 38 40.69 -2.49 19.62
N MET A 39 40.73 -2.02 18.37
CA MET A 39 39.58 -1.56 17.61
C MET A 39 38.66 -2.73 17.23
N TYR A 40 39.26 -3.91 16.99
CA TYR A 40 38.55 -5.13 16.64
C TYR A 40 38.87 -6.30 17.59
N PRO A 41 38.41 -6.26 18.85
CA PRO A 41 38.46 -7.45 19.70
C PRO A 41 37.73 -8.62 19.03
N ALA A 42 38.11 -9.87 19.30
CA ALA A 42 37.50 -11.04 18.63
C ALA A 42 35.95 -11.12 18.78
N SER A 43 35.38 -10.36 19.72
CA SER A 43 33.94 -10.18 19.92
C SER A 43 33.26 -9.18 18.98
N SER A 44 33.98 -8.37 18.19
CA SER A 44 33.42 -7.38 17.24
C SER A 44 33.45 -7.82 15.78
N ILE A 45 34.01 -8.99 15.49
CA ILE A 45 33.88 -9.67 14.17
C ILE A 45 32.39 -9.89 13.78
N PRO A 46 31.47 -10.33 14.68
CA PRO A 46 30.07 -10.45 14.32
C PRO A 46 29.42 -9.09 13.99
N ASP A 47 29.78 -8.02 14.70
CA ASP A 47 29.26 -6.67 14.46
C ASP A 47 29.66 -6.13 13.07
N LEU A 48 30.89 -6.39 12.63
CA LEU A 48 31.33 -6.06 11.27
C LEU A 48 30.60 -6.86 10.19
N SER A 49 30.32 -8.14 10.44
CA SER A 49 29.55 -8.97 9.51
C SER A 49 28.10 -8.49 9.40
N ASP A 50 27.52 -8.03 10.50
CA ASP A 50 26.16 -7.47 10.54
C ASP A 50 26.12 -6.13 9.79
N VAL A 51 27.14 -5.28 9.95
CA VAL A 51 27.29 -4.04 9.18
C VAL A 51 27.46 -4.32 7.69
N ASP A 52 28.29 -5.28 7.30
CA ASP A 52 28.49 -5.67 5.90
C ASP A 52 27.20 -6.21 5.26
N ALA A 53 26.45 -7.04 6.00
CA ALA A 53 25.14 -7.52 5.58
C ALA A 53 24.13 -6.37 5.42
N ALA A 54 24.12 -5.40 6.34
CA ALA A 54 23.24 -4.24 6.26
C ALA A 54 23.59 -3.32 5.06
N VAL A 55 24.87 -3.10 4.80
CA VAL A 55 25.33 -2.33 3.64
C VAL A 55 24.97 -3.05 2.34
N SER A 56 25.24 -4.35 2.25
CA SER A 56 24.86 -5.17 1.08
C SER A 56 23.35 -5.16 0.82
N ALA A 57 22.53 -5.21 1.87
CA ALA A 57 21.08 -5.11 1.75
C ALA A 57 20.65 -3.73 1.24
N MET A 58 21.27 -2.66 1.74
CA MET A 58 20.99 -1.29 1.29
C MET A 58 21.40 -1.07 -0.16
N GLU A 59 22.54 -1.61 -0.60
CA GLU A 59 22.98 -1.56 -2.00
C GLU A 59 21.96 -2.23 -2.93
N LEU A 60 21.43 -3.39 -2.54
CA LEU A 60 20.38 -4.08 -3.30
C LEU A 60 19.08 -3.26 -3.39
N GLN A 61 18.69 -2.60 -2.29
CA GLN A 61 17.52 -1.72 -2.29
C GLN A 61 17.71 -0.50 -3.20
N VAL A 62 18.90 0.13 -3.17
CA VAL A 62 19.23 1.26 -4.06
C VAL A 62 19.20 0.82 -5.52
N GLN A 63 19.72 -0.37 -5.82
CA GLN A 63 19.67 -0.91 -7.18
C GLN A 63 18.22 -1.15 -7.65
N THR A 64 17.37 -1.69 -6.78
CA THR A 64 15.94 -1.88 -7.07
C THR A 64 15.23 -0.55 -7.33
N LEU A 65 15.48 0.48 -6.51
CA LEU A 65 14.92 1.82 -6.71
C LEU A 65 15.37 2.44 -8.03
N LYS A 66 16.65 2.27 -8.38
CA LYS A 66 17.20 2.76 -9.64
C LYS A 66 16.52 2.12 -10.86
N ASP A 67 16.24 0.82 -10.79
CA ASP A 67 15.56 0.10 -11.86
C ASP A 67 14.10 0.56 -11.99
N ASN A 68 13.40 0.78 -10.87
CA ASN A 68 12.05 1.34 -10.87
C ASN A 68 12.00 2.75 -11.45
N LEU A 69 12.91 3.64 -11.06
CA LEU A 69 13.01 4.99 -11.60
C LEU A 69 13.26 4.98 -13.12
N ARG A 70 14.06 4.04 -13.61
CA ARG A 70 14.28 3.87 -15.05
C ARG A 70 12.99 3.46 -15.76
N ASN A 71 12.25 2.49 -15.22
CA ASN A 71 10.97 2.06 -15.76
C ASN A 71 9.94 3.21 -15.79
N GLU A 72 9.86 4.00 -14.71
CA GLU A 72 8.99 5.17 -14.64
C GLU A 72 9.38 6.24 -15.67
N MET A 73 10.68 6.52 -15.80
CA MET A 73 11.22 7.47 -16.78
C MET A 73 10.86 7.08 -18.22
N GLU A 74 10.82 5.79 -18.53
CA GLU A 74 10.37 5.28 -19.84
C GLU A 74 8.84 5.27 -20.01
N ALA A 75 8.08 5.16 -18.93
CA ALA A 75 6.61 5.16 -18.95
C ALA A 75 6.03 6.57 -19.13
N ILE A 76 6.61 7.59 -18.50
CA ILE A 76 6.18 8.99 -18.60
C ILE A 76 6.01 9.49 -20.05
N PRO A 77 6.97 9.32 -20.97
CA PRO A 77 6.81 9.79 -22.34
C PRO A 77 5.72 9.02 -23.11
N LYS A 78 5.49 7.74 -22.79
CA LYS A 78 4.39 6.97 -23.38
C LYS A 78 3.04 7.53 -22.94
N ALA A 79 2.89 7.86 -21.66
CA ALA A 79 1.70 8.51 -21.13
C ALA A 79 1.47 9.90 -21.75
N LYS A 80 2.53 10.71 -21.93
CA LYS A 80 2.43 12.00 -22.62
C LYS A 80 1.92 11.87 -24.05
N LYS A 81 2.48 10.93 -24.83
CA LYS A 81 2.00 10.65 -26.20
C LYS A 81 0.52 10.26 -26.24
N PHE A 82 0.06 9.50 -25.25
CA PHE A 82 -1.35 9.11 -25.14
C PHE A 82 -2.25 10.32 -24.83
N ILE A 83 -1.83 11.20 -23.93
CA ILE A 83 -2.54 12.46 -23.64
C ILE A 83 -2.63 13.33 -24.90
N ASP A 84 -1.54 13.48 -25.63
CA ASP A 84 -1.51 14.27 -26.88
C ASP A 84 -2.47 13.69 -27.92
N ALA A 85 -2.50 12.36 -28.08
CA ALA A 85 -3.43 11.69 -28.98
C ALA A 85 -4.89 11.89 -28.55
N LEU A 86 -5.19 11.81 -27.25
CA LEU A 86 -6.53 12.07 -26.73
C LEU A 86 -6.97 13.52 -26.97
N LEU A 87 -6.08 14.49 -26.76
CA LEU A 87 -6.36 15.91 -27.04
C LEU A 87 -6.66 16.13 -28.52
N GLN A 88 -5.94 15.47 -29.43
CA GLN A 88 -6.23 15.51 -30.86
C GLN A 88 -7.61 14.91 -31.19
N GLN A 89 -7.97 13.77 -30.59
CA GLN A 89 -9.30 13.18 -30.76
C GLN A 89 -10.40 14.09 -30.23
N GLN A 90 -10.21 14.69 -29.05
CA GLN A 90 -11.15 15.65 -28.47
C GLN A 90 -11.35 16.85 -29.40
N LYS A 91 -10.27 17.45 -29.93
CA LYS A 91 -10.37 18.56 -30.88
C LYS A 91 -11.11 18.15 -32.15
N LYS A 92 -10.87 16.94 -32.66
CA LYS A 92 -11.60 16.40 -33.81
C LYS A 92 -13.10 16.25 -33.52
N LEU A 93 -13.46 15.71 -32.36
CA LEU A 93 -14.85 15.58 -31.92
C LEU A 93 -15.53 16.93 -31.74
N GLN A 94 -14.84 17.91 -31.15
CA GLN A 94 -15.34 19.29 -31.04
C GLN A 94 -15.56 19.91 -32.41
N ASN A 95 -14.61 19.77 -33.32
CA ASN A 95 -14.77 20.24 -34.70
C ASN A 95 -15.95 19.55 -35.39
N MET A 96 -16.08 18.22 -35.27
CA MET A 96 -17.22 17.49 -35.83
C MET A 96 -18.53 17.98 -35.22
N SER A 97 -18.59 18.21 -33.90
CA SER A 97 -19.75 18.78 -33.22
C SER A 97 -20.13 20.16 -33.75
N LEU A 98 -19.19 20.97 -34.20
CA LEU A 98 -19.44 22.29 -34.79
C LEU A 98 -19.99 22.20 -36.23
N TYR A 99 -19.66 21.12 -36.95
CA TYR A 99 -20.05 20.91 -38.35
C TYR A 99 -21.10 19.81 -38.54
N VAL A 100 -21.63 19.20 -37.47
CA VAL A 100 -22.75 18.28 -37.56
C VAL A 100 -23.95 19.10 -38.04
N PRO A 101 -24.45 18.88 -39.27
CA PRO A 101 -25.69 19.52 -39.69
C PRO A 101 -26.80 19.01 -38.77
N SER A 102 -27.66 19.91 -38.30
CA SER A 102 -28.86 19.61 -37.51
C SER A 102 -29.85 18.64 -38.18
N GLN A 103 -29.52 18.10 -39.35
CA GLN A 103 -30.37 17.26 -40.21
C GLN A 103 -30.32 15.76 -39.90
N THR A 104 -29.59 15.30 -38.88
CA THR A 104 -29.64 13.88 -38.46
C THR A 104 -30.53 13.62 -37.24
N ALA A 105 -31.08 14.67 -36.61
CA ALA A 105 -32.18 14.52 -35.68
C ALA A 105 -33.54 14.29 -36.38
N ASP A 106 -33.62 14.58 -37.69
CA ASP A 106 -34.90 14.74 -38.41
C ASP A 106 -35.37 13.49 -39.18
N ARG A 107 -34.86 12.28 -38.84
CA ARG A 107 -35.32 11.05 -39.53
C ARG A 107 -35.63 9.84 -38.65
N MET A 108 -35.79 10.04 -37.34
CA MET A 108 -36.30 8.99 -36.43
C MET A 108 -37.51 9.43 -35.60
N THR A 109 -38.28 10.40 -36.09
CA THR A 109 -39.57 10.81 -35.48
C THR A 109 -40.70 10.70 -36.50
N LEU A 110 -41.01 9.47 -36.90
CA LEU A 110 -42.34 9.09 -37.41
C LEU A 110 -42.67 7.68 -36.92
N SER A 111 -42.98 7.59 -35.63
CA SER A 111 -43.93 6.64 -35.06
C SER A 111 -44.34 7.10 -33.66
N ASN A 112 -45.48 7.81 -33.60
CA ASN A 112 -46.44 8.00 -32.49
C ASN A 112 -45.89 8.44 -31.11
N SER A 113 -46.14 9.69 -30.72
CA SER A 113 -47.25 10.11 -29.82
C SER A 113 -47.07 9.58 -28.39
N GLU A 114 -46.88 10.38 -27.33
CA GLU A 114 -47.59 11.64 -27.04
C GLU A 114 -47.03 12.38 -25.80
N THR A 115 -47.08 13.72 -25.86
CA THR A 115 -47.43 14.61 -24.73
C THR A 115 -46.36 15.08 -23.73
N SER A 116 -45.74 16.21 -24.12
CA SER A 116 -45.69 17.49 -23.37
C SER A 116 -44.42 17.90 -22.58
N ARG A 117 -43.79 18.97 -23.14
CA ARG A 117 -43.17 20.16 -22.53
C ARG A 117 -41.90 19.94 -21.69
N ALA A 118 -40.71 20.12 -22.26
CA ALA A 118 -40.05 21.39 -22.62
C ALA A 118 -39.40 22.14 -21.44
N LEU A 119 -38.07 22.12 -21.47
CA LEU A 119 -37.14 23.26 -21.34
C LEU A 119 -36.98 23.96 -19.97
N PHE A 120 -35.74 23.90 -19.51
CA PHE A 120 -35.06 24.88 -18.65
C PHE A 120 -35.29 26.33 -19.13
N PRO A 121 -35.15 27.30 -18.22
CA PRO A 121 -34.14 28.34 -18.48
C PRO A 121 -33.12 28.54 -17.35
N GLU A 122 -31.94 28.99 -17.78
CA GLU A 122 -30.74 29.38 -17.05
C GLU A 122 -30.94 30.52 -16.03
N PHE A 123 -29.99 30.63 -15.08
CA PHE A 123 -29.00 31.73 -14.98
C PHE A 123 -28.74 32.22 -13.53
N SER A 124 -27.44 32.30 -13.21
CA SER A 124 -26.73 33.18 -12.26
C SER A 124 -27.03 33.20 -10.76
N GLY A 125 -25.94 33.34 -9.99
CA GLY A 125 -25.83 34.50 -9.08
C GLY A 125 -25.58 34.21 -7.59
N LEU A 126 -24.38 34.56 -7.17
CA LEU A 126 -23.75 34.60 -5.85
C LEU A 126 -24.53 35.34 -4.71
N ASP A 127 -24.22 34.90 -3.49
CA ASP A 127 -24.00 35.67 -2.24
C ASP A 127 -25.11 36.06 -1.22
N SER A 128 -24.87 35.55 0.01
CA SER A 128 -24.74 36.26 1.31
C SER A 128 -25.96 36.90 2.00
N GLY A 129 -26.20 36.48 3.25
CA GLY A 129 -27.02 37.23 4.23
C GLY A 129 -27.69 36.35 5.29
N SER A 130 -27.33 36.58 6.55
CA SER A 130 -27.55 35.73 7.73
C SER A 130 -28.75 36.15 8.61
N PHE A 131 -29.05 35.29 9.61
CA PHE A 131 -29.87 35.46 10.84
C PHE A 131 -31.41 35.32 10.70
N GLU A 132 -32.18 34.64 11.57
CA GLU A 132 -31.93 33.78 12.76
C GLU A 132 -33.24 33.08 13.16
N ALA A 133 -33.13 31.90 13.81
CA ALA A 133 -34.01 31.27 14.84
C ALA A 133 -35.55 31.25 14.64
N LEU A 134 -36.22 30.11 14.81
CA LEU A 134 -36.49 29.51 16.13
C LEU A 134 -36.81 28.00 16.05
N LYS A 135 -36.44 27.32 17.14
CA LYS A 135 -36.57 25.90 17.49
C LYS A 135 -38.04 25.46 17.65
N LEU A 136 -38.37 24.18 17.42
CA LEU A 136 -38.68 23.18 18.47
C LEU A 136 -39.28 21.87 17.87
N ASP A 137 -38.67 20.75 18.27
CA ASP A 137 -39.14 19.36 18.44
C ASP A 137 -39.75 18.45 17.34
N ALA A 138 -39.35 17.18 17.50
CA ALA A 138 -39.97 15.90 17.13
C ALA A 138 -39.81 15.33 15.69
N GLU A 139 -38.90 14.35 15.62
CA GLU A 139 -38.65 13.31 14.60
C GLU A 139 -39.87 12.37 14.39
N PRO A 140 -39.94 11.54 13.32
CA PRO A 140 -39.79 11.77 11.87
C PRO A 140 -41.09 11.46 11.09
N PRO A 141 -41.23 11.94 9.83
CA PRO A 141 -41.38 10.94 8.78
C PRO A 141 -40.66 11.27 7.46
N ALA A 142 -40.15 10.21 6.83
CA ALA A 142 -39.84 10.02 5.41
C ALA A 142 -38.74 10.89 4.73
N LEU A 143 -37.67 10.17 4.33
CA LEU A 143 -36.82 10.29 3.12
C LEU A 143 -36.93 11.60 2.31
N PRO A 144 -35.83 12.29 1.93
CA PRO A 144 -35.02 11.81 0.79
C PRO A 144 -33.55 12.32 0.67
N LYS A 145 -32.70 11.55 -0.05
CA LYS A 145 -31.83 11.97 -1.20
C LYS A 145 -30.50 11.21 -1.28
N GLU A 146 -30.28 10.65 -2.46
CA GLU A 146 -29.15 9.83 -2.87
C GLU A 146 -27.80 10.58 -2.79
N LYS A 147 -26.87 10.00 -2.03
CA LYS A 147 -25.47 9.92 -2.42
C LYS A 147 -25.08 8.46 -2.27
N LYS A 148 -24.44 7.90 -3.30
CA LYS A 148 -23.99 6.49 -3.43
C LYS A 148 -22.92 6.16 -2.38
N GLY A 149 -23.32 6.20 -1.12
CA GLY A 149 -22.53 5.85 0.04
C GLY A 149 -22.47 4.35 0.13
N ARG A 150 -21.26 3.82 -0.06
CA ARG A 150 -20.82 2.49 0.34
C ARG A 150 -21.66 2.00 1.53
N GLY A 151 -22.53 1.03 1.29
CA GLY A 151 -23.31 0.39 2.36
C GLY A 151 -22.39 -0.28 3.38
N PRO A 152 -22.90 -0.64 4.56
CA PRO A 152 -22.14 -1.41 5.53
C PRO A 152 -21.56 -2.69 4.90
N PRO A 153 -20.38 -3.17 5.35
CA PRO A 153 -19.78 -4.38 4.82
C PRO A 153 -20.77 -5.52 4.94
N PRO A 154 -21.08 -6.22 3.85
CA PRO A 154 -22.17 -7.17 3.89
C PRO A 154 -21.84 -8.38 4.75
N THR A 155 -22.72 -8.66 5.70
CA THR A 155 -22.68 -9.83 6.58
C THR A 155 -23.49 -10.95 5.95
N TRP A 156 -22.96 -11.57 4.90
CA TRP A 156 -23.61 -12.71 4.24
C TRP A 156 -23.45 -13.99 5.06
N TYR A 157 -24.22 -14.08 6.15
CA TYR A 157 -24.25 -15.25 7.01
C TYR A 157 -24.53 -16.53 6.23
N VAL A 158 -23.97 -17.62 6.72
CA VAL A 158 -24.18 -18.96 6.21
C VAL A 158 -25.37 -19.56 6.94
N THR A 159 -26.23 -20.27 6.20
CA THR A 159 -27.36 -21.03 6.73
C THR A 159 -26.96 -22.47 7.04
N GLY A 160 -27.69 -23.14 7.93
CA GLY A 160 -27.42 -24.54 8.27
C GLY A 160 -27.42 -25.46 7.05
N SER A 161 -28.36 -25.24 6.12
CA SER A 161 -28.45 -25.98 4.86
C SER A 161 -27.27 -25.76 3.92
N GLU A 162 -26.74 -24.53 3.82
CA GLU A 162 -25.52 -24.27 3.05
C GLU A 162 -24.32 -25.00 3.67
N LEU A 163 -24.19 -24.97 5.00
CA LEU A 163 -23.11 -25.65 5.71
C LEU A 163 -23.21 -27.18 5.59
N ASP A 164 -24.42 -27.73 5.62
CA ASP A 164 -24.67 -29.17 5.51
C ASP A 164 -24.60 -29.70 4.08
N SER A 165 -24.70 -28.82 3.07
CA SER A 165 -24.47 -29.19 1.67
C SER A 165 -23.00 -29.43 1.34
N LEU A 166 -22.08 -28.95 2.19
CA LEU A 166 -20.64 -29.19 2.03
C LEU A 166 -20.29 -30.63 2.38
N SER A 167 -19.23 -31.15 1.75
CA SER A 167 -18.70 -32.46 2.12
C SER A 167 -18.33 -32.50 3.62
N SER A 168 -18.59 -33.64 4.27
CA SER A 168 -18.28 -33.85 5.68
C SER A 168 -16.80 -33.58 6.00
N TYR A 169 -15.92 -33.84 5.04
CA TYR A 169 -14.50 -33.53 5.10
C TYR A 169 -14.20 -32.02 5.21
N MET A 170 -14.89 -31.17 4.42
CA MET A 170 -14.70 -29.71 4.47
C MET A 170 -15.32 -29.08 5.72
N ARG A 171 -16.51 -29.56 6.12
CA ARG A 171 -17.18 -29.09 7.34
C ARG A 171 -16.36 -29.45 8.59
N GLY A 172 -15.78 -30.65 8.62
CA GLY A 172 -15.02 -31.14 9.76
C GLY A 172 -15.84 -31.06 11.06
N ARG A 173 -15.31 -30.35 12.05
CA ARG A 173 -15.95 -30.09 13.35
C ARG A 173 -16.46 -28.65 13.49
N LEU A 174 -16.65 -27.94 12.38
CA LEU A 174 -17.13 -26.56 12.39
C LEU A 174 -18.63 -26.50 12.67
N THR A 175 -19.02 -25.62 13.59
CA THR A 175 -20.41 -25.29 13.88
C THR A 175 -20.81 -24.04 13.14
N LEU A 176 -22.11 -23.91 12.83
CA LEU A 176 -22.68 -22.75 12.16
C LEU A 176 -22.35 -21.44 12.88
N GLU A 177 -22.42 -21.45 14.22
CA GLU A 177 -22.11 -20.31 15.09
C GLU A 177 -20.67 -19.83 14.89
N LYS A 178 -19.70 -20.74 14.81
CA LYS A 178 -18.28 -20.37 14.60
C LYS A 178 -18.05 -19.77 13.22
N VAL A 179 -18.69 -20.31 12.19
CA VAL A 179 -18.60 -19.78 10.82
C VAL A 179 -19.22 -18.38 10.76
N ASN A 180 -20.41 -18.19 11.33
CA ASN A 180 -21.10 -16.91 11.31
C ASN A 180 -20.42 -15.85 12.18
N ALA A 181 -19.86 -16.22 13.34
CA ALA A 181 -19.06 -15.32 14.15
C ALA A 181 -17.80 -14.85 13.41
N ALA A 182 -17.14 -15.74 12.66
CA ALA A 182 -16.01 -15.37 11.82
C ALA A 182 -16.40 -14.40 10.68
N ILE A 183 -17.59 -14.54 10.09
CA ILE A 183 -18.10 -13.59 9.09
C ILE A 183 -18.30 -12.20 9.71
N THR A 184 -18.81 -12.13 10.94
CA THR A 184 -18.93 -10.86 11.67
C THR A 184 -17.56 -10.21 11.88
N ASP A 185 -16.56 -10.97 12.34
CA ASP A 185 -15.18 -10.48 12.50
C ASP A 185 -14.61 -9.96 11.15
N MET A 186 -14.80 -10.72 10.06
CA MET A 186 -14.36 -10.31 8.71
C MET A 186 -15.02 -9.02 8.23
N ALA A 187 -16.33 -8.86 8.47
CA ALA A 187 -17.05 -7.65 8.12
C ALA A 187 -16.51 -6.44 8.89
N SER A 188 -16.23 -6.59 10.19
CA SER A 188 -15.63 -5.54 11.02
C SER A 188 -14.24 -5.12 10.53
N TYR A 189 -13.39 -6.06 10.11
CA TYR A 189 -12.07 -5.70 9.55
C TYR A 189 -12.19 -4.93 8.23
N ALA A 190 -13.08 -5.38 7.35
CA ALA A 190 -13.30 -4.72 6.08
C ALA A 190 -13.92 -3.32 6.26
N GLU A 191 -14.73 -3.12 7.30
CA GLU A 191 -15.24 -1.81 7.70
C GLU A 191 -14.13 -0.90 8.20
N ALA A 192 -13.32 -1.38 9.14
CA ALA A 192 -12.20 -0.62 9.69
C ALA A 192 -11.26 -0.15 8.58
N ASN A 193 -10.91 -1.02 7.63
CA ASN A 193 -10.08 -0.65 6.48
C ASN A 193 -10.78 0.32 5.54
N THR A 194 -12.08 0.14 5.31
CA THR A 194 -12.89 1.08 4.53
C THR A 194 -12.89 2.48 5.16
N GLN A 195 -13.00 2.56 6.48
CA GLN A 195 -12.94 3.80 7.24
C GLN A 195 -11.54 4.41 7.19
N LEU A 196 -10.48 3.62 7.33
CA LEU A 196 -9.09 4.09 7.22
C LEU A 196 -8.79 4.68 5.83
N ILE A 197 -9.31 4.08 4.75
CA ILE A 197 -9.17 4.62 3.39
C ILE A 197 -9.91 5.96 3.25
N ALA A 198 -11.05 6.13 3.92
CA ALA A 198 -11.85 7.35 3.85
C ALA A 198 -11.40 8.45 4.84
N ALA A 199 -10.64 8.09 5.87
CA ALA A 199 -10.27 8.99 6.96
C ALA A 199 -9.21 10.02 6.50
N PRO A 200 -9.39 11.32 6.81
CA PRO A 200 -8.40 12.34 6.52
C PRO A 200 -7.22 12.33 7.51
N LYS A 201 -6.02 12.72 7.03
CA LYS A 201 -4.75 12.79 7.78
C LYS A 201 -4.86 13.32 9.22
N LYS A 202 -5.68 14.35 9.41
CA LYS A 202 -5.81 15.08 10.69
C LYS A 202 -6.42 14.25 11.84
N LYS A 203 -7.00 13.08 11.56
CA LYS A 203 -7.71 12.25 12.54
C LYS A 203 -6.99 10.95 12.89
N LEU A 204 -5.81 10.69 12.34
CA LEU A 204 -5.11 9.42 12.49
C LEU A 204 -3.80 9.61 13.25
N ALA A 205 -3.52 8.70 14.18
CA ALA A 205 -2.20 8.59 14.81
C ALA A 205 -1.16 8.11 13.78
N GLU A 206 0.12 8.43 13.97
CA GLU A 206 1.19 8.15 12.99
C GLU A 206 1.22 6.68 12.52
N ASN A 207 1.14 5.74 13.46
CA ASN A 207 1.13 4.29 13.16
C ASN A 207 -0.12 3.85 12.36
N LEU A 208 -1.26 4.54 12.54
CA LEU A 208 -2.47 4.28 11.76
C LEU A 208 -2.41 4.97 10.40
N TRP A 209 -1.67 6.05 10.29
CA TRP A 209 -1.48 6.80 9.06
C TRP A 209 -0.60 6.05 8.06
N GLU A 210 0.52 5.47 8.51
CA GLU A 210 1.35 4.57 7.70
C GLU A 210 0.55 3.38 7.18
N LYS A 211 -0.20 2.72 8.07
CA LYS A 211 -1.11 1.62 7.69
C LYS A 211 -2.19 2.08 6.70
N ALA A 212 -2.75 3.28 6.86
CA ALA A 212 -3.74 3.83 5.95
C ALA A 212 -3.17 4.19 4.56
N LEU A 213 -1.89 4.59 4.49
CA LEU A 213 -1.17 4.75 3.22
C LEU A 213 -1.04 3.40 2.50
N GLU A 214 -0.53 2.38 3.18
CA GLU A 214 -0.36 1.04 2.64
C GLU A 214 -1.68 0.42 2.15
N ILE A 215 -2.74 0.50 2.97
CA ILE A 215 -4.07 0.01 2.60
C ILE A 215 -4.62 0.77 1.40
N ARG A 216 -4.36 2.07 1.27
CA ARG A 216 -4.82 2.88 0.15
C ARG A 216 -4.10 2.53 -1.15
N ASP A 217 -2.80 2.27 -1.10
CA ASP A 217 -2.05 1.80 -2.26
C ASP A 217 -2.60 0.46 -2.74
N ILE A 218 -2.86 -0.47 -1.82
CA ILE A 218 -3.52 -1.76 -2.13
C ILE A 218 -4.93 -1.54 -2.70
N ALA A 219 -5.70 -0.58 -2.16
CA ALA A 219 -7.04 -0.24 -2.63
C ALA A 219 -7.05 0.40 -4.03
N THR A 220 -5.94 0.98 -4.51
CA THR A 220 -5.82 1.52 -5.87
C THR A 220 -5.57 0.44 -6.92
N MET A 221 -5.15 -0.76 -6.50
CA MET A 221 -4.91 -1.89 -7.39
C MET A 221 -6.18 -2.30 -8.14
N GLU A 222 -6.01 -2.63 -9.42
CA GLU A 222 -7.07 -3.15 -10.27
C GLU A 222 -7.62 -4.47 -9.70
N GLY A 223 -8.95 -4.56 -9.56
CA GLY A 223 -9.64 -5.71 -8.96
C GLY A 223 -9.98 -5.59 -7.47
N ILE A 224 -9.30 -4.72 -6.72
CA ILE A 224 -9.58 -4.42 -5.28
C ILE A 224 -10.32 -3.08 -5.14
N LYS A 225 -10.08 -2.16 -6.06
CA LYS A 225 -10.72 -0.85 -6.10
C LYS A 225 -12.24 -0.93 -5.97
N GLY A 226 -12.77 -0.22 -4.97
CA GLY A 226 -14.20 -0.12 -4.70
C GLY A 226 -14.82 -1.30 -3.95
N LYS A 227 -14.06 -2.36 -3.65
CA LYS A 227 -14.56 -3.52 -2.88
C LYS A 227 -14.23 -3.39 -1.40
N HIS A 228 -14.85 -4.22 -0.58
CA HIS A 228 -14.50 -4.38 0.83
C HIS A 228 -13.46 -5.48 0.97
N PHE A 229 -12.36 -5.19 1.65
CA PHE A 229 -11.26 -6.12 1.81
C PHE A 229 -10.58 -5.96 3.15
N PHE A 230 -9.89 -7.01 3.59
CA PHE A 230 -9.03 -6.99 4.76
C PHE A 230 -7.75 -7.78 4.50
N LEU A 231 -6.70 -7.50 5.27
CA LEU A 231 -5.40 -8.12 5.16
C LEU A 231 -5.28 -9.29 6.14
N GLU A 232 -4.37 -10.22 5.85
CA GLU A 232 -4.00 -11.28 6.82
C GLU A 232 -3.54 -10.69 8.16
N ALA A 233 -2.84 -9.55 8.15
CA ALA A 233 -2.39 -8.85 9.35
C ALA A 233 -3.53 -8.25 10.20
N ASP A 234 -4.73 -8.09 9.63
CA ASP A 234 -5.91 -7.58 10.33
C ASP A 234 -6.63 -8.66 11.14
N ILE A 235 -6.35 -9.93 10.88
CA ILE A 235 -6.99 -11.07 11.54
C ILE A 235 -6.45 -11.19 12.97
N LYS A 236 -7.17 -10.58 13.92
CA LYS A 236 -6.83 -10.56 15.35
C LYS A 236 -8.01 -10.96 16.25
N GLY A 237 -9.06 -11.52 15.66
CA GLY A 237 -10.37 -11.67 16.28
C GLY A 237 -10.46 -12.85 17.23
N PRO A 238 -11.46 -12.83 18.12
CA PRO A 238 -11.75 -13.98 18.96
C PRO A 238 -12.30 -15.15 18.14
N ALA A 239 -13.11 -14.90 17.09
CA ALA A 239 -13.75 -15.94 16.29
C ALA A 239 -12.95 -16.30 15.04
N LEU A 240 -12.32 -15.33 14.37
CA LEU A 240 -11.42 -15.58 13.25
C LEU A 240 -9.94 -15.45 13.64
N LYS A 241 -9.23 -16.57 13.63
CA LYS A 241 -7.78 -16.68 13.90
C LYS A 241 -7.08 -17.47 12.80
N LEU A 242 -5.76 -17.33 12.66
CA LEU A 242 -4.96 -18.09 11.69
C LEU A 242 -4.50 -19.47 12.23
N ASP A 243 -5.28 -20.06 13.12
CA ASP A 243 -5.09 -21.41 13.63
C ASP A 243 -5.67 -22.46 12.67
N ASN A 244 -5.55 -23.74 13.01
CA ASN A 244 -6.11 -24.81 12.18
C ASN A 244 -7.63 -24.67 11.99
N THR A 245 -8.34 -24.21 13.03
CA THR A 245 -9.80 -24.00 12.97
C THR A 245 -10.15 -22.87 12.01
N GLY A 246 -9.51 -21.70 12.14
CA GLY A 246 -9.80 -20.57 11.27
C GLY A 246 -9.34 -20.80 9.83
N LYS A 247 -8.25 -21.55 9.59
CA LYS A 247 -7.90 -22.02 8.23
C LYS A 247 -9.02 -22.89 7.62
N ALA A 248 -9.62 -23.77 8.41
CA ALA A 248 -10.77 -24.56 7.96
C ALA A 248 -11.98 -23.65 7.66
N ILE A 249 -12.27 -22.67 8.52
CA ILE A 249 -13.35 -21.68 8.30
C ILE A 249 -13.12 -20.89 7.00
N LEU A 250 -11.91 -20.37 6.78
CA LEU A 250 -11.56 -19.66 5.55
C LEU A 250 -11.71 -20.54 4.31
N THR A 251 -11.37 -21.82 4.41
CA THR A 251 -11.53 -22.79 3.32
C THR A 251 -13.01 -23.00 2.98
N VAL A 252 -13.87 -23.18 3.99
CA VAL A 252 -15.32 -23.30 3.83
C VAL A 252 -15.92 -22.03 3.22
N LEU A 253 -15.59 -20.87 3.77
CA LEU A 253 -16.13 -19.58 3.31
C LEU A 253 -15.68 -19.23 1.88
N ARG A 254 -14.46 -19.63 1.49
CA ARG A 254 -14.02 -19.56 0.09
C ARG A 254 -14.88 -20.44 -0.80
N HIS A 255 -15.15 -21.68 -0.39
CA HIS A 255 -15.96 -22.60 -1.19
C HIS A 255 -17.40 -22.10 -1.37
N LEU A 256 -17.95 -21.47 -0.35
CA LEU A 256 -19.27 -20.80 -0.39
C LEU A 256 -19.25 -19.44 -1.13
N GLY A 257 -18.12 -19.06 -1.73
CA GLY A 257 -17.97 -17.85 -2.53
C GLY A 257 -18.11 -16.55 -1.74
N ARG A 258 -17.93 -16.58 -0.41
CA ARG A 258 -18.09 -15.39 0.44
C ARG A 258 -16.93 -14.41 0.32
N PHE A 259 -15.74 -14.90 -0.06
CA PHE A 259 -14.58 -14.06 -0.34
C PHE A 259 -13.60 -14.72 -1.32
N ASN A 260 -12.70 -13.91 -1.88
CA ASN A 260 -11.54 -14.36 -2.67
C ASN A 260 -10.24 -13.90 -2.01
N GLU A 261 -9.16 -14.66 -2.19
CA GLU A 261 -7.81 -14.28 -1.74
C GLU A 261 -6.97 -13.89 -2.95
N THR A 262 -6.31 -12.74 -2.86
CA THR A 262 -5.35 -12.27 -3.85
C THR A 262 -4.06 -11.88 -3.13
N ARG A 263 -2.91 -12.14 -3.76
CA ARG A 263 -1.62 -11.66 -3.26
C ARG A 263 -1.24 -10.37 -3.95
N VAL A 264 -0.92 -9.37 -3.15
CA VAL A 264 -0.47 -8.05 -3.59
C VAL A 264 0.88 -7.78 -2.94
N GLY A 265 1.96 -7.95 -3.70
CA GLY A 265 3.32 -7.91 -3.15
C GLY A 265 3.50 -8.94 -2.03
N HIS A 266 3.84 -8.47 -0.83
CA HIS A 266 3.98 -9.31 0.37
C HIS A 266 2.68 -9.49 1.16
N HIS A 267 1.61 -8.79 0.77
CA HIS A 267 0.33 -8.82 1.46
C HIS A 267 -0.60 -9.88 0.88
N ARG A 268 -1.22 -10.66 1.77
CA ARG A 268 -2.41 -11.46 1.42
C ARG A 268 -3.66 -10.64 1.70
N VAL A 269 -4.45 -10.44 0.66
CA VAL A 269 -5.66 -9.62 0.67
C VAL A 269 -6.87 -10.52 0.50
N PHE A 270 -7.84 -10.41 1.41
CA PHE A 270 -9.12 -11.09 1.35
C PHE A 270 -10.20 -10.10 0.90
N ILE A 271 -10.80 -10.37 -0.25
CA ILE A 271 -11.82 -9.51 -0.90
C ILE A 271 -13.19 -10.13 -0.65
N LEU A 272 -14.07 -9.40 0.03
CA LEU A 272 -15.44 -9.85 0.30
C LEU A 272 -16.30 -9.77 -0.97
N HIS A 273 -17.06 -10.82 -1.25
CA HIS A 273 -17.90 -10.95 -2.44
C HIS A 273 -19.36 -11.17 -2.07
N LYS A 274 -20.26 -10.53 -2.83
CA LYS A 274 -21.69 -10.84 -2.73
C LYS A 274 -21.92 -12.25 -3.29
N PRO A 275 -22.49 -13.17 -2.50
CA PRO A 275 -22.86 -14.47 -3.01
C PRO A 275 -23.94 -14.32 -4.09
N HIS A 276 -23.83 -15.15 -5.13
CA HIS A 276 -24.80 -15.23 -6.23
C HIS A 276 -26.05 -15.98 -5.82
#